data_AF-A0A953NLA3-F1
#
_entry.id   AF-A0A953NLA3-F1
#
_cell.length_a   1.000
_cell.length_b   1.000
_cell.length_c   1.000
_cell.angle_alpha   90.00
_cell.angle_beta   90.00
_cell.angle_gamma   90.00
#
_symmetry.space_group_name_H-M   'P 1'
#
loop_
_entity.id
_entity.type
_entity.pdbx_description
1 polymer ?
#
loop_
_entity_poly.entity_id
_entity_poly.type
_entity_poly.pdbx_seq_one_letter_code
_entity_poly.pdbx_strand_id
1 'polypeptide(L)'
;MRTYLGPRMIRKTSPWLLLAIVMIVVLSLPVTPGLADGPRSAQKPAARALPEHYLLLVNTAIAFMMDEAKFRQFDKSPYDGLAVAFLHAYDVSEVPSVASMDARIKEWKKYTQKDIWPWVYLNRMIGFSAAENNSHADTPYFRKIAGADLDNANGSLADFLGIWRNSLAAARDSHAPGVVCDLEFYNYYKEYDIGELARQTGKTPAKAAEGLEQIGAQMARVAAEEYPDAVLWFLVTGFTHPGYKTYDGVAYYPSPTYVAKGLLDEIARKHLRVKVVTGGEGSLGYCHETLPEFRSAILKRHAEMETFIEKYKGIVEMAGTLTLWSDRSATGGWVNEGTCKTATARTVEELQPYLELMMNSYRYNWIYGSSDGNYLAFSPQNAPRFDAVIGRAKTRVHDGTLQ
;
A
#
# COMPACT_ATOMS: atom_id res chain seq x y z
N MET A 1 23.97 0.79 -16.62
CA MET A 1 23.05 -0.30 -16.24
C MET A 1 23.28 -0.63 -14.77
N ARG A 2 22.51 -0.03 -13.84
CA ARG A 2 22.46 -0.48 -12.44
C ARG A 2 21.36 -1.54 -12.36
N THR A 3 21.72 -2.77 -12.05
CA THR A 3 20.77 -3.83 -11.71
C THR A 3 19.93 -3.36 -10.52
N TYR A 4 18.60 -3.42 -10.65
CA TYR A 4 17.70 -3.28 -9.51
C TYR A 4 17.93 -4.52 -8.63
N LEU A 5 18.87 -4.39 -7.69
CA LEU A 5 19.04 -5.35 -6.63
C LEU A 5 17.90 -5.04 -5.64
N GLY A 6 16.82 -5.81 -5.71
CA GLY A 6 15.81 -5.81 -4.66
C GLY A 6 16.51 -6.00 -3.29
N PRO A 7 15.94 -5.43 -2.21
CA PRO A 7 16.54 -5.54 -0.88
C PRO A 7 16.78 -7.01 -0.54
N ARG A 8 18.06 -7.37 -0.29
CA ARG A 8 18.43 -8.71 0.18
C ARG A 8 17.94 -8.87 1.61
N MET A 9 16.80 -9.51 1.81
CA MET A 9 16.36 -9.94 3.14
C MET A 9 17.22 -11.12 3.63
N ILE A 10 18.01 -10.92 4.69
CA ILE A 10 18.69 -12.02 5.41
C ILE A 10 18.48 -11.89 6.93
N ARG A 11 17.75 -12.90 7.44
CA ARG A 11 17.77 -13.58 8.76
C ARG A 11 17.72 -12.75 10.05
N LYS A 12 16.71 -13.07 10.87
CA LYS A 12 16.89 -13.61 12.24
C LYS A 12 15.63 -14.36 12.69
N THR A 13 15.83 -15.56 13.24
CA THR A 13 14.81 -16.41 13.88
C THR A 13 14.51 -15.92 15.30
N SER A 14 13.22 -15.89 15.68
CA SER A 14 12.83 -15.96 17.09
C SER A 14 11.43 -16.56 17.25
N PRO A 15 11.20 -17.47 18.23
CA PRO A 15 9.98 -18.28 18.29
C PRO A 15 9.05 -17.81 19.41
N TRP A 16 7.80 -17.46 19.08
CA TRP A 16 6.71 -17.47 20.07
C TRP A 16 5.41 -17.90 19.39
N LEU A 17 4.93 -19.07 19.80
CA LEU A 17 3.64 -19.67 19.45
C LEU A 17 2.78 -19.63 20.71
N LEU A 18 1.54 -19.13 20.62
CA LEU A 18 0.53 -19.34 21.66
C LEU A 18 -0.83 -19.60 21.02
N LEU A 19 -1.33 -20.81 21.29
CA LEU A 19 -2.68 -21.30 21.01
C LEU A 19 -3.72 -20.48 21.81
N ALA A 20 -4.86 -20.19 21.20
CA ALA A 20 -6.09 -19.89 21.94
C ALA A 20 -7.25 -20.71 21.36
N ILE A 21 -7.86 -21.52 22.24
CA ILE A 21 -9.08 -22.30 22.02
C ILE A 21 -10.28 -21.38 22.29
N VAL A 22 -11.25 -21.33 21.37
CA VAL A 22 -12.51 -20.61 21.57
C VAL A 22 -13.65 -21.61 21.74
N MET A 23 -14.31 -21.56 22.91
CA MET A 23 -15.63 -22.17 23.13
C MET A 23 -16.72 -21.26 22.55
N ILE A 24 -17.60 -21.81 21.73
CA ILE A 24 -18.80 -21.14 21.23
C ILE A 24 -19.99 -21.57 22.08
N VAL A 25 -20.63 -20.61 22.75
CA VAL A 25 -21.95 -20.75 23.37
C VAL A 25 -22.97 -20.14 22.40
N VAL A 26 -23.88 -20.97 21.89
CA VAL A 26 -24.99 -20.52 21.02
C VAL A 26 -26.19 -20.23 21.92
N LEU A 27 -26.60 -18.96 21.98
CA LEU A 27 -27.90 -18.55 22.54
C LEU A 27 -28.80 -18.08 21.39
N SER A 28 -29.89 -18.80 21.20
CA SER A 28 -30.94 -18.50 20.22
C SER A 28 -31.89 -17.46 20.78
N LEU A 29 -32.08 -16.34 20.09
CA LEU A 29 -33.14 -15.38 20.35
C LEU A 29 -34.22 -15.44 19.26
N PRO A 30 -35.49 -15.18 19.60
CA PRO A 30 -36.61 -15.27 18.66
C PRO A 30 -36.66 -14.07 17.71
N VAL A 31 -36.92 -14.35 16.43
CA VAL A 31 -37.10 -13.36 15.35
C VAL A 31 -38.55 -12.91 15.31
N THR A 32 -38.80 -11.62 15.52
CA THR A 32 -40.08 -10.96 15.22
C THR A 32 -40.11 -10.48 13.75
N PRO A 33 -41.15 -10.79 12.97
CA PRO A 33 -41.30 -10.31 11.60
C PRO A 33 -41.81 -8.86 11.59
N GLY A 34 -40.92 -7.92 11.24
CA GLY A 34 -41.25 -6.52 11.00
C GLY A 34 -41.53 -6.23 9.52
N LEU A 35 -42.59 -5.46 9.28
CA LEU A 35 -43.13 -5.06 7.99
C LEU A 35 -42.08 -4.40 7.06
N ALA A 36 -42.12 -4.79 5.79
CA ALA A 36 -41.23 -4.34 4.74
C ALA A 36 -41.62 -2.95 4.23
N ASP A 37 -40.89 -1.93 4.68
CA ASP A 37 -40.76 -0.68 3.94
C ASP A 37 -39.85 -0.92 2.73
N GLY A 38 -40.37 -0.68 1.53
CA GLY A 38 -39.62 -0.82 0.28
C GLY A 38 -38.31 0.00 0.32
N PRO A 39 -37.21 -0.50 -0.26
CA PRO A 39 -35.91 0.13 -0.14
C PRO A 39 -35.94 1.50 -0.81
N ARG A 40 -36.04 2.56 -0.01
CA ARG A 40 -35.58 3.89 -0.40
C ARG A 40 -34.15 3.71 -0.89
N SER A 41 -33.93 4.03 -2.16
CA SER A 41 -32.59 4.18 -2.74
C SER A 41 -31.84 5.19 -1.89
N ALA A 42 -31.10 4.69 -0.89
CA ALA A 42 -30.24 5.50 -0.06
C ALA A 42 -29.16 6.04 -1.00
N GLN A 43 -29.20 7.34 -1.27
CA GLN A 43 -28.12 8.00 -2.00
C GLN A 43 -26.81 7.68 -1.26
N LYS A 44 -25.93 6.91 -1.92
CA LYS A 44 -24.63 6.57 -1.37
C LYS A 44 -23.88 7.88 -1.09
N PRO A 45 -23.38 8.12 0.13
CA PRO A 45 -22.63 9.33 0.42
C PRO A 45 -21.41 9.41 -0.50
N ALA A 46 -21.19 10.58 -1.11
CA ALA A 46 -20.02 10.83 -1.93
C ALA A 46 -18.75 10.82 -1.06
N ALA A 47 -17.63 10.33 -1.59
CA ALA A 47 -16.36 10.41 -0.88
C ALA A 47 -15.99 11.88 -0.63
N ARG A 48 -15.50 12.17 0.57
CA ARG A 48 -14.98 13.50 0.91
C ARG A 48 -13.69 13.74 0.14
N ALA A 49 -13.56 14.90 -0.49
CA ALA A 49 -12.30 15.31 -1.11
C ALA A 49 -11.18 15.40 -0.05
N LEU A 50 -10.03 14.81 -0.36
CA LEU A 50 -8.84 14.88 0.49
C LEU A 50 -8.28 16.31 0.53
N PRO A 51 -7.80 16.80 1.69
CA PRO A 51 -7.15 18.10 1.78
C PRO A 51 -5.88 18.18 0.93
N GLU A 52 -5.43 19.40 0.67
CA GLU A 52 -4.10 19.65 0.12
C GLU A 52 -3.02 19.17 1.10
N HIS A 53 -1.94 18.60 0.57
CA HIS A 53 -0.83 18.02 1.33
C HIS A 53 -1.23 16.88 2.30
N TYR A 54 -2.18 16.03 1.89
CA TYR A 54 -2.60 14.86 2.68
C TYR A 54 -1.41 13.95 2.98
N LEU A 55 -1.23 13.60 4.25
CA LEU A 55 -0.12 12.79 4.75
C LEU A 55 -0.62 11.49 5.39
N LEU A 56 -0.28 10.38 4.74
CA LEU A 56 -0.59 9.02 5.19
C LEU A 56 0.60 8.38 5.92
N LEU A 57 0.35 7.77 7.08
CA LEU A 57 1.33 6.89 7.73
C LEU A 57 1.16 5.47 7.19
N VAL A 58 2.25 4.85 6.75
CA VAL A 58 2.32 3.43 6.38
C VAL A 58 3.41 2.80 7.25
N ASN A 59 3.07 1.87 8.14
CA ASN A 59 4.05 1.41 9.16
C ASN A 59 3.84 -0.01 9.70
N THR A 60 3.63 -0.99 8.82
CA THR A 60 3.34 -2.40 9.19
C THR A 60 2.25 -2.56 10.26
N ALA A 61 1.34 -1.59 10.38
CA ALA A 61 0.20 -1.66 11.28
C ALA A 61 -0.74 -2.78 10.83
N ILE A 62 -0.83 -3.83 11.63
CA ILE A 62 -1.73 -4.95 11.41
C ILE A 62 -2.86 -4.87 12.44
N ALA A 63 -4.10 -5.07 12.00
CA ALA A 63 -5.31 -4.86 12.79
C ALA A 63 -5.25 -5.49 14.19
N PHE A 64 -4.81 -6.74 14.32
CA PHE A 64 -4.74 -7.43 15.61
C PHE A 64 -3.65 -6.89 16.56
N MET A 65 -2.67 -6.15 16.04
CA MET A 65 -1.62 -5.50 16.83
C MET A 65 -2.00 -4.08 17.26
N MET A 66 -3.09 -3.53 16.74
CA MET A 66 -3.52 -2.17 17.01
C MET A 66 -4.45 -2.12 18.23
N ASP A 67 -4.02 -1.38 19.25
CA ASP A 67 -4.74 -1.18 20.51
C ASP A 67 -5.10 0.29 20.73
N GLU A 68 -5.86 0.57 21.79
CA GLU A 68 -6.26 1.92 22.18
C GLU A 68 -5.05 2.87 22.33
N ALA A 69 -3.96 2.43 22.97
CA ALA A 69 -2.81 3.28 23.22
C ALA A 69 -2.13 3.71 21.91
N LYS A 70 -2.01 2.80 20.94
CA LYS A 70 -1.46 3.10 19.61
C LYS A 70 -2.33 4.11 18.85
N PHE A 71 -3.65 3.96 18.87
CA PHE A 71 -4.53 4.93 18.22
C PHE A 71 -4.55 6.29 18.91
N ARG A 72 -4.46 6.35 20.24
CA ARG A 72 -4.31 7.61 20.96
C ARG A 72 -2.98 8.30 20.66
N GLN A 73 -1.90 7.56 20.45
CA GLN A 73 -0.63 8.14 20.00
C GLN A 73 -0.77 8.65 18.55
N PHE A 74 -1.36 7.85 17.67
CA PHE A 74 -1.59 8.23 16.27
C PHE A 74 -2.49 9.48 16.14
N ASP A 75 -3.52 9.62 16.97
CA ASP A 75 -4.42 10.78 16.93
C ASP A 75 -3.69 12.10 17.19
N LYS A 76 -2.65 12.07 18.02
CA LYS A 76 -1.80 13.24 18.34
C LYS A 76 -0.76 13.58 17.27
N SER A 77 -0.49 12.65 16.36
CA SER A 77 0.54 12.82 15.32
C SER A 77 0.12 13.88 14.28
N PRO A 78 1.01 14.33 13.38
CA PRO A 78 0.65 15.27 12.30
C PRO A 78 0.06 14.60 11.05
N TYR A 79 -0.09 13.27 11.04
CA TYR A 79 -0.69 12.51 9.94
C TYR A 79 -2.19 12.73 9.82
N ASP A 80 -2.70 12.63 8.60
CA ASP A 80 -4.13 12.75 8.28
C ASP A 80 -4.80 11.36 8.21
N GLY A 81 -4.04 10.32 7.87
CA GLY A 81 -4.51 8.95 7.83
C GLY A 81 -3.47 7.90 8.20
N LEU A 82 -3.94 6.69 8.51
CA LEU A 82 -3.12 5.51 8.79
C LEU A 82 -3.55 4.33 7.90
N ALA A 83 -2.61 3.71 7.21
CA ALA A 83 -2.82 2.44 6.51
C ALA A 83 -2.77 1.27 7.51
N VAL A 84 -3.82 0.45 7.55
CA VAL A 84 -3.93 -0.71 8.45
C VAL A 84 -4.28 -1.96 7.66
N ALA A 85 -3.42 -2.97 7.77
CA ALA A 85 -3.63 -4.27 7.17
C ALA A 85 -4.57 -5.12 8.05
N PHE A 86 -5.68 -5.60 7.47
CA PHE A 86 -6.54 -6.59 8.14
C PHE A 86 -6.00 -8.02 8.01
N LEU A 87 -5.28 -8.27 6.91
CA LEU A 87 -4.45 -9.45 6.69
C LEU A 87 -3.07 -8.96 6.29
N HIS A 88 -2.03 -9.45 6.96
CA HIS A 88 -0.65 -9.18 6.57
C HIS A 88 -0.32 -9.82 5.21
N ALA A 89 0.75 -9.37 4.53
CA ALA A 89 1.16 -9.86 3.22
C ALA A 89 1.31 -11.40 3.12
N TYR A 90 1.62 -12.07 4.23
CA TYR A 90 1.80 -13.53 4.30
C TYR A 90 0.67 -14.24 5.06
N ASP A 91 -0.37 -13.52 5.46
CA ASP A 91 -1.47 -14.10 6.21
C ASP A 91 -2.39 -14.88 5.27
N VAL A 92 -2.54 -16.17 5.57
CA VAL A 92 -3.33 -17.15 4.80
C VAL A 92 -4.68 -17.45 5.46
N SER A 93 -5.05 -16.70 6.50
CA SER A 93 -6.35 -16.80 7.18
C SER A 93 -7.51 -16.50 6.24
N GLU A 94 -8.73 -16.80 6.70
CA GLU A 94 -9.97 -16.50 5.98
C GLU A 94 -10.08 -15.00 5.63
N VAL A 95 -10.67 -14.71 4.48
CA VAL A 95 -10.95 -13.34 4.03
C VAL A 95 -11.86 -12.66 5.07
N PRO A 96 -11.44 -11.55 5.71
CA PRO A 96 -12.26 -10.94 6.74
C PRO A 96 -13.54 -10.38 6.14
N SER A 97 -14.67 -10.62 6.80
CA SER A 97 -15.96 -10.08 6.38
C SER A 97 -16.03 -8.56 6.55
N VAL A 98 -16.85 -7.88 5.75
CA VAL A 98 -17.12 -6.44 5.88
C VAL A 98 -17.53 -6.08 7.31
N ALA A 99 -18.49 -6.82 7.89
CA ALA A 99 -18.96 -6.60 9.26
C ALA A 99 -17.83 -6.67 10.31
N SER A 100 -16.88 -7.60 10.15
CA SER A 100 -15.73 -7.72 11.05
C SER A 100 -14.75 -6.56 10.92
N MET A 101 -14.51 -6.09 9.68
CA MET A 101 -13.67 -4.91 9.42
C MET A 101 -14.33 -3.65 9.97
N ASP A 102 -15.62 -3.44 9.71
CA ASP A 102 -16.39 -2.29 10.18
C ASP A 102 -16.45 -2.20 11.70
N ALA A 103 -16.74 -3.32 12.37
CA ALA A 103 -16.79 -3.36 13.82
C ALA A 103 -15.44 -2.92 14.42
N ARG A 104 -14.34 -3.37 13.82
CA ARG A 104 -12.99 -3.02 14.24
C ARG A 104 -12.65 -1.56 13.95
N ILE A 105 -12.96 -1.04 12.76
CA ILE A 105 -12.72 0.38 12.44
C ILE A 105 -13.56 1.28 13.37
N LYS A 106 -14.83 0.95 13.58
CA LYS A 106 -15.73 1.68 14.49
C LYS A 106 -15.20 1.69 15.93
N GLU A 107 -14.59 0.60 16.38
CA GLU A 107 -13.90 0.56 17.68
C GLU A 107 -12.74 1.56 17.72
N TRP A 108 -11.88 1.58 16.69
CA TRP A 108 -10.73 2.49 16.62
C TRP A 108 -11.12 3.96 16.48
N LYS A 109 -12.21 4.27 15.77
CA LYS A 109 -12.74 5.64 15.63
C LYS A 109 -13.23 6.26 16.95
N LYS A 110 -13.31 5.48 18.04
CA LYS A 110 -13.49 6.02 19.41
C LYS A 110 -12.26 6.78 19.91
N TYR A 111 -11.08 6.49 19.36
CA TYR A 111 -9.80 7.02 19.82
C TYR A 111 -9.14 7.98 18.84
N THR A 112 -9.58 7.98 17.58
CA THR A 112 -9.08 8.92 16.57
C THR A 112 -10.17 9.39 15.61
N GLN A 113 -10.09 10.67 15.23
CA GLN A 113 -10.94 11.23 14.18
C GLN A 113 -10.33 11.12 12.78
N LYS A 114 -9.07 10.72 12.69
CA LYS A 114 -8.32 10.58 11.43
C LYS A 114 -8.79 9.40 10.60
N ASP A 115 -8.36 9.37 9.35
CA ASP A 115 -8.76 8.33 8.41
C ASP A 115 -8.01 7.03 8.70
N ILE A 116 -8.74 5.91 8.70
CA ILE A 116 -8.17 4.57 8.77
C ILE A 116 -8.36 3.91 7.41
N TRP A 117 -7.26 3.68 6.70
CA TRP A 117 -7.27 3.12 5.36
C TRP A 117 -7.04 1.61 5.43
N PRO A 118 -7.99 0.78 4.97
CA PRO A 118 -7.71 -0.63 4.76
C PRO A 118 -6.55 -0.81 3.78
N TRP A 119 -5.55 -1.59 4.17
CA TRP A 119 -4.37 -1.89 3.38
C TRP A 119 -4.42 -3.34 2.85
N VAL A 120 -4.39 -3.48 1.52
CA VAL A 120 -4.52 -4.74 0.79
C VAL A 120 -3.22 -5.10 0.08
N TYR A 121 -2.77 -6.35 0.22
CA TYR A 121 -1.59 -6.89 -0.46
C TYR A 121 -1.97 -7.80 -1.62
N LEU A 122 -1.40 -7.57 -2.81
CA LEU A 122 -1.51 -8.47 -3.96
C LEU A 122 -0.85 -9.83 -3.68
N ASN A 123 0.11 -9.87 -2.75
CA ASN A 123 0.87 -11.07 -2.42
C ASN A 123 0.02 -12.30 -2.05
N ARG A 124 -1.26 -12.13 -1.69
CA ARG A 124 -2.22 -13.22 -1.45
C ARG A 124 -2.34 -14.20 -2.63
N MET A 125 -2.06 -13.76 -3.84
CA MET A 125 -2.16 -14.59 -5.06
C MET A 125 -0.80 -14.92 -5.69
N ILE A 126 0.32 -14.68 -5.00
CA ILE A 126 1.68 -14.93 -5.48
C ILE A 126 2.23 -16.21 -4.83
N GLY A 127 2.84 -17.06 -5.63
CA GLY A 127 3.36 -18.35 -5.22
C GLY A 127 4.67 -18.30 -4.47
N PHE A 128 4.91 -19.34 -3.67
CA PHE A 128 6.16 -19.50 -2.94
C PHE A 128 7.30 -19.92 -3.88
N SER A 129 8.46 -19.28 -3.72
CA SER A 129 9.71 -19.74 -4.33
C SER A 129 10.75 -20.09 -3.27
N ALA A 130 11.24 -21.33 -3.31
CA ALA A 130 12.34 -21.77 -2.46
C ALA A 130 13.62 -20.96 -2.69
N ALA A 131 13.77 -20.32 -3.85
CA ALA A 131 14.93 -19.50 -4.18
C ALA A 131 14.99 -18.19 -3.38
N GLU A 132 13.86 -17.67 -2.91
CA GLU A 132 13.83 -16.45 -2.07
C GLU A 132 14.13 -16.75 -0.60
N ASN A 133 14.05 -18.02 -0.18
CA ASN A 133 14.23 -18.43 1.21
C ASN A 133 13.36 -17.59 2.19
N ASN A 134 12.15 -17.22 1.76
CA ASN A 134 11.19 -16.50 2.58
C ASN A 134 10.36 -17.47 3.42
N SER A 135 10.72 -17.66 4.69
CA SER A 135 10.03 -18.59 5.58
C SER A 135 8.58 -18.21 5.89
N HIS A 136 8.20 -16.94 5.71
CA HIS A 136 6.80 -16.52 5.91
C HIS A 136 5.89 -16.98 4.76
N ALA A 137 6.45 -17.10 3.56
CA ALA A 137 5.76 -17.59 2.37
C ALA A 137 5.77 -19.13 2.26
N ASP A 138 6.61 -19.81 3.04
CA ASP A 138 6.72 -21.27 3.04
C ASP A 138 5.54 -21.93 3.77
N THR A 139 4.37 -21.92 3.14
CA THR A 139 3.14 -22.53 3.65
C THR A 139 2.48 -23.40 2.58
N PRO A 140 1.64 -24.39 2.96
CA PRO A 140 0.87 -25.17 2.00
C PRO A 140 0.01 -24.30 1.07
N TYR A 141 -0.46 -23.14 1.54
CA TYR A 141 -1.29 -22.23 0.77
C TYR A 141 -0.52 -21.60 -0.41
N PHE A 142 0.68 -21.07 -0.19
CA PHE A 142 1.46 -20.43 -1.26
C PHE A 142 2.20 -21.43 -2.15
N ARG A 143 2.53 -22.62 -1.63
CA ARG A 143 3.22 -23.68 -2.40
C ARG A 143 2.41 -24.25 -3.56
N LYS A 144 1.07 -24.18 -3.51
CA LYS A 144 0.20 -24.65 -4.62
C LYS A 144 0.11 -23.66 -5.79
N ILE A 145 0.51 -22.40 -5.59
CA ILE A 145 0.45 -21.37 -6.62
C ILE A 145 1.77 -21.39 -7.40
N ALA A 146 1.69 -21.59 -8.72
CA ALA A 146 2.85 -21.53 -9.60
C ALA A 146 2.89 -20.14 -10.25
N GLY A 147 3.89 -19.32 -9.91
CA GLY A 147 3.90 -17.95 -10.40
C GLY A 147 2.96 -17.07 -9.58
N ALA A 148 1.95 -16.55 -10.28
CA ALA A 148 0.77 -15.95 -9.70
C ALA A 148 -0.48 -16.72 -10.15
N ASP A 149 -1.54 -16.72 -9.33
CA ASP A 149 -2.81 -17.42 -9.64
C ASP A 149 -3.67 -16.65 -10.66
N LEU A 150 -3.14 -16.41 -11.86
CA LEU A 150 -3.73 -15.52 -12.87
C LEU A 150 -5.13 -15.96 -13.35
N ASP A 151 -5.39 -17.26 -13.37
CA ASP A 151 -6.66 -17.84 -13.83
C ASP A 151 -7.54 -18.32 -12.66
N ASN A 152 -7.17 -17.99 -11.41
CA ASN A 152 -7.83 -18.46 -10.19
C ASN A 152 -7.90 -19.99 -10.04
N ALA A 153 -6.92 -20.73 -10.57
CA ALA A 153 -6.88 -22.19 -10.49
C ALA A 153 -6.78 -22.71 -9.04
N ASN A 154 -6.22 -21.89 -8.13
CA ASN A 154 -6.01 -22.23 -6.72
C ASN A 154 -6.99 -21.53 -5.76
N GLY A 155 -7.93 -20.73 -6.27
CA GLY A 155 -8.82 -19.88 -5.48
C GLY A 155 -8.15 -18.63 -4.90
N SER A 156 -6.85 -18.42 -5.14
CA SER A 156 -6.07 -17.37 -4.47
C SER A 156 -6.32 -15.99 -5.08
N LEU A 157 -6.63 -15.91 -6.37
CA LEU A 157 -7.13 -14.68 -6.98
C LEU A 157 -8.52 -14.30 -6.45
N ALA A 158 -9.41 -15.28 -6.24
CA ALA A 158 -10.72 -15.04 -5.63
C ALA A 158 -10.57 -14.55 -4.18
N ASP A 159 -9.66 -15.12 -3.39
CA ASP A 159 -9.35 -14.63 -2.05
C ASP A 159 -8.85 -13.17 -2.09
N PHE A 160 -7.89 -12.86 -2.96
CA PHE A 160 -7.40 -11.49 -3.14
C PHE A 160 -8.53 -10.51 -3.51
N LEU A 161 -9.36 -10.85 -4.50
CA LEU A 161 -10.49 -10.03 -4.91
C LEU A 161 -11.56 -9.91 -3.81
N GLY A 162 -11.72 -10.93 -2.97
CA GLY A 162 -12.56 -10.89 -1.78
C GLY A 162 -12.05 -9.89 -0.74
N ILE A 163 -10.74 -9.90 -0.45
CA ILE A 163 -10.11 -8.93 0.45
C ILE A 163 -10.26 -7.51 -0.12
N TRP A 164 -10.01 -7.34 -1.42
CA TRP A 164 -10.16 -6.06 -2.13
C TRP A 164 -11.59 -5.52 -2.02
N ARG A 165 -12.59 -6.35 -2.35
CA ARG A 165 -14.02 -6.00 -2.25
C ARG A 165 -14.41 -5.61 -0.82
N ASN A 166 -14.08 -6.45 0.15
CA ASN A 166 -14.48 -6.23 1.54
C ASN A 166 -13.82 -4.99 2.14
N SER A 167 -12.57 -4.72 1.75
CA SER A 167 -11.82 -3.52 2.15
C SER A 167 -12.45 -2.24 1.58
N LEU A 168 -12.88 -2.26 0.32
CA LEU A 168 -13.57 -1.12 -0.31
C LEU A 168 -14.94 -0.85 0.33
N ALA A 169 -15.71 -1.90 0.61
CA ALA A 169 -16.99 -1.78 1.30
C ALA A 169 -16.79 -1.23 2.73
N ALA A 170 -15.82 -1.76 3.48
CA ALA A 170 -15.53 -1.26 4.83
C ALA A 170 -15.00 0.17 4.82
N ALA A 171 -14.17 0.54 3.84
CA ALA A 171 -13.71 1.92 3.65
C ALA A 171 -14.89 2.88 3.41
N ARG A 172 -15.86 2.50 2.56
CA ARG A 172 -17.07 3.28 2.33
C ARG A 172 -17.88 3.43 3.61
N ASP A 173 -18.15 2.32 4.30
CA ASP A 173 -19.06 2.29 5.46
C ASP A 173 -18.46 2.99 6.69
N SER A 174 -17.12 3.06 6.76
CA SER A 174 -16.38 3.83 7.76
C SER A 174 -16.02 5.26 7.33
N HIS A 175 -16.43 5.68 6.13
CA HIS A 175 -16.10 6.98 5.53
C HIS A 175 -14.58 7.24 5.38
N ALA A 176 -13.77 6.18 5.27
CA ALA A 176 -12.40 6.34 4.81
C ALA A 176 -12.38 6.84 3.35
N PRO A 177 -11.35 7.58 2.91
CA PRO A 177 -11.32 8.10 1.55
C PRO A 177 -11.12 7.02 0.47
N GLY A 178 -10.65 5.83 0.86
CA GLY A 178 -10.50 4.68 -0.01
C GLY A 178 -9.64 3.59 0.62
N VAL A 179 -8.80 2.95 -0.19
CA VAL A 179 -7.95 1.82 0.22
C VAL A 179 -6.51 2.02 -0.23
N VAL A 180 -5.58 1.48 0.55
CA VAL A 180 -4.16 1.39 0.19
C VAL A 180 -3.91 0.01 -0.41
N CYS A 181 -3.18 -0.05 -1.51
CA CYS A 181 -2.84 -1.27 -2.20
C CYS A 181 -1.33 -1.39 -2.36
N ASP A 182 -0.82 -2.56 -2.01
CA ASP A 182 0.57 -2.92 -2.22
C ASP A 182 0.63 -4.05 -3.24
N LEU A 183 1.28 -3.76 -4.37
CA LEU A 183 1.39 -4.67 -5.51
C LEU A 183 2.68 -5.49 -5.48
N GLU A 184 3.45 -5.47 -4.38
CA GLU A 184 4.70 -6.20 -4.29
C GLU A 184 4.50 -7.73 -4.30
N PHE A 185 5.42 -8.42 -4.98
CA PHE A 185 5.47 -9.89 -5.09
C PHE A 185 6.42 -10.44 -4.01
N TYR A 186 6.10 -10.18 -2.74
CA TYR A 186 6.93 -10.54 -1.58
C TYR A 186 7.34 -12.02 -1.52
N ASN A 187 6.53 -12.93 -2.08
CA ASN A 187 6.83 -14.35 -2.10
C ASN A 187 7.88 -14.73 -3.15
N TYR A 188 8.00 -13.95 -4.24
CA TYR A 188 9.01 -14.19 -5.30
C TYR A 188 9.35 -12.95 -6.14
N TYR A 189 10.34 -12.17 -5.71
CA TYR A 189 10.73 -10.92 -6.40
C TYR A 189 11.22 -11.10 -7.84
N LYS A 190 11.76 -12.27 -8.23
CA LYS A 190 12.15 -12.49 -9.63
C LYS A 190 10.98 -12.45 -10.59
N GLU A 191 9.75 -12.67 -10.14
CA GLU A 191 8.55 -12.57 -10.97
C GLU A 191 8.18 -11.13 -11.32
N TYR A 192 8.88 -10.12 -10.79
CA TYR A 192 8.86 -8.78 -11.40
C TYR A 192 9.33 -8.85 -12.85
N ASP A 193 10.18 -9.80 -13.19
CA ASP A 193 10.48 -10.16 -14.56
C ASP A 193 9.32 -10.97 -15.16
N ILE A 194 8.61 -10.37 -16.13
CA ILE A 194 7.46 -11.00 -16.80
C ILE A 194 7.82 -12.32 -17.48
N GLY A 195 9.07 -12.50 -17.92
CA GLY A 195 9.53 -13.76 -18.50
C GLY A 195 9.60 -14.89 -17.47
N GLU A 196 10.01 -14.59 -16.24
CA GLU A 196 10.02 -15.57 -15.15
C GLU A 196 8.59 -15.91 -14.72
N LEU A 197 7.71 -14.91 -14.57
CA LEU A 197 6.29 -15.17 -14.28
C LEU A 197 5.63 -16.03 -15.36
N ALA A 198 5.88 -15.71 -16.63
CA ALA A 198 5.37 -16.47 -17.77
C ALA A 198 5.84 -17.93 -17.72
N ARG A 199 7.13 -18.16 -17.44
CA ARG A 199 7.69 -19.50 -17.29
C ARG A 199 7.02 -20.28 -16.16
N GLN A 200 6.81 -19.65 -14.99
CA GLN A 200 6.18 -20.29 -13.84
C GLN A 200 4.71 -20.63 -14.08
N THR A 201 3.99 -19.77 -14.81
CA THR A 201 2.57 -19.95 -15.14
C THR A 201 2.33 -20.78 -16.40
N GLY A 202 3.38 -21.21 -17.10
CA GLY A 202 3.26 -21.93 -18.38
C GLY A 202 2.68 -21.07 -19.52
N LYS A 203 2.82 -19.74 -19.44
CA LYS A 203 2.30 -18.77 -20.41
C LYS A 203 3.45 -18.13 -21.21
N THR A 204 3.11 -17.35 -22.23
CA THR A 204 4.06 -16.40 -22.84
C THR A 204 4.09 -15.10 -22.04
N PRO A 205 5.16 -14.28 -22.14
CA PRO A 205 5.22 -12.96 -21.49
C PRO A 205 3.99 -12.09 -21.80
N ALA A 206 3.54 -12.07 -23.05
CA ALA A 206 2.34 -11.33 -23.46
C ALA A 206 1.07 -11.85 -22.79
N LYS A 207 0.89 -13.17 -22.66
CA LYS A 207 -0.28 -13.76 -21.99
C LYS A 207 -0.27 -13.60 -20.48
N ALA A 208 0.91 -13.64 -19.85
CA ALA A 208 1.05 -13.31 -18.44
C ALA A 208 0.69 -11.83 -18.18
N ALA A 209 1.19 -10.91 -19.02
CA ALA A 209 0.85 -9.50 -18.94
C ALA A 209 -0.65 -9.25 -19.14
N GLU A 210 -1.28 -9.88 -20.13
CA GLU A 210 -2.73 -9.81 -20.36
C GLU A 210 -3.52 -10.28 -19.13
N GLY A 211 -3.12 -11.40 -18.50
CA GLY A 211 -3.77 -11.89 -17.27
C GLY A 211 -3.69 -10.89 -16.11
N LEU A 212 -2.53 -10.26 -15.92
CA LEU A 212 -2.35 -9.21 -14.91
C LEU A 212 -3.20 -7.97 -15.22
N GLU A 213 -3.29 -7.54 -16.48
CA GLU A 213 -4.17 -6.45 -16.89
C GLU A 213 -5.65 -6.78 -16.65
N GLN A 214 -6.07 -8.03 -16.90
CA GLN A 214 -7.43 -8.48 -16.63
C GLN A 214 -7.76 -8.43 -15.13
N ILE A 215 -6.80 -8.79 -14.25
CA ILE A 215 -6.95 -8.65 -12.79
C ILE A 215 -7.13 -7.18 -12.42
N GLY A 216 -6.29 -6.29 -12.96
CA GLY A 216 -6.44 -4.84 -12.78
C GLY A 216 -7.82 -4.32 -13.18
N ALA A 217 -8.32 -4.74 -14.35
CA ALA A 217 -9.64 -4.37 -14.82
C ALA A 217 -10.76 -4.92 -13.91
N GLN A 218 -10.60 -6.12 -13.33
CA GLN A 218 -11.53 -6.63 -12.32
C GLN A 218 -11.51 -5.80 -11.04
N MET A 219 -10.33 -5.41 -10.55
CA MET A 219 -10.19 -4.53 -9.39
C MET A 219 -10.90 -3.18 -9.61
N ALA A 220 -10.77 -2.57 -10.79
CA ALA A 220 -11.47 -1.34 -11.16
C ALA A 220 -12.99 -1.47 -11.09
N ARG A 221 -13.54 -2.57 -11.64
CA ARG A 221 -14.98 -2.84 -11.61
C ARG A 221 -15.50 -3.04 -10.19
N VAL A 222 -14.77 -3.81 -9.38
CA VAL A 222 -15.12 -4.00 -7.95
C VAL A 222 -15.07 -2.68 -7.19
N ALA A 223 -14.05 -1.85 -7.43
CA ALA A 223 -13.96 -0.52 -6.83
C ALA A 223 -15.16 0.36 -7.22
N ALA A 224 -15.54 0.37 -8.50
CA ALA A 224 -16.69 1.14 -8.95
C ALA A 224 -18.04 0.64 -8.40
N GLU A 225 -18.18 -0.66 -8.18
CA GLU A 225 -19.38 -1.28 -7.59
C GLU A 225 -19.51 -0.95 -6.09
N GLU A 226 -18.44 -1.22 -5.33
CA GLU A 226 -18.45 -1.10 -3.88
C GLU A 226 -18.33 0.35 -3.43
N TYR A 227 -17.35 1.08 -3.96
CA TYR A 227 -17.03 2.43 -3.54
C TYR A 227 -16.65 3.31 -4.74
N PRO A 228 -17.64 3.79 -5.52
CA PRO A 228 -17.39 4.41 -6.82
C PRO A 228 -16.53 5.67 -6.79
N ASP A 229 -16.49 6.37 -5.66
CA ASP A 229 -15.71 7.60 -5.47
C ASP A 229 -14.41 7.36 -4.67
N ALA A 230 -13.99 6.10 -4.50
CA ALA A 230 -12.79 5.75 -3.75
C ALA A 230 -11.52 6.33 -4.36
N VAL A 231 -10.57 6.66 -3.48
CA VAL A 231 -9.16 6.85 -3.83
C VAL A 231 -8.42 5.51 -3.64
N LEU A 232 -7.83 4.99 -4.71
CA LEU A 232 -7.00 3.79 -4.68
C LEU A 232 -5.53 4.22 -4.60
N TRP A 233 -4.90 4.05 -3.44
CA TRP A 233 -3.52 4.47 -3.23
C TRP A 233 -2.57 3.29 -3.37
N PHE A 234 -1.84 3.22 -4.48
CA PHE A 234 -0.86 2.17 -4.72
C PHE A 234 0.51 2.60 -4.22
N LEU A 235 1.16 1.85 -3.33
CA LEU A 235 2.50 2.22 -2.84
C LEU A 235 3.53 2.18 -3.97
N VAL A 236 3.43 1.15 -4.82
CA VAL A 236 4.24 0.95 -6.03
C VAL A 236 3.36 0.65 -7.24
N THR A 237 3.68 1.27 -8.39
CA THR A 237 3.02 0.99 -9.67
C THR A 237 3.98 0.65 -10.81
N GLY A 238 5.28 0.92 -10.67
CA GLY A 238 6.33 0.53 -11.63
C GLY A 238 6.32 1.24 -13.00
N PHE A 239 5.49 2.26 -13.21
CA PHE A 239 5.37 2.97 -14.51
C PHE A 239 6.64 3.73 -14.95
N THR A 240 7.54 4.08 -14.03
CA THR A 240 8.82 4.75 -14.36
C THR A 240 9.90 3.82 -14.92
N HIS A 241 9.57 2.54 -15.15
CA HIS A 241 10.50 1.55 -15.68
C HIS A 241 10.00 0.96 -17.01
N PRO A 242 9.73 1.79 -18.05
CA PRO A 242 9.45 1.26 -19.37
C PRO A 242 10.68 0.50 -19.87
N GLY A 243 10.46 -0.72 -20.39
CA GLY A 243 11.54 -1.57 -20.87
C GLY A 243 12.46 -2.10 -19.78
N TYR A 244 11.89 -2.42 -18.62
CA TYR A 244 12.57 -3.15 -17.55
C TYR A 244 13.26 -4.43 -18.07
N LYS A 245 12.60 -5.17 -18.96
CA LYS A 245 13.14 -6.35 -19.67
C LYS A 245 12.65 -6.42 -21.10
N THR A 246 13.37 -7.14 -21.95
CA THR A 246 12.98 -7.35 -23.36
C THR A 246 12.90 -8.84 -23.68
N TYR A 247 11.77 -9.26 -24.25
CA TYR A 247 11.53 -10.62 -24.73
C TYR A 247 11.02 -10.57 -26.17
N ASP A 248 11.66 -11.32 -27.06
CA ASP A 248 11.30 -11.38 -28.49
C ASP A 248 11.20 -10.00 -29.15
N GLY A 249 12.13 -9.11 -28.79
CA GLY A 249 12.16 -7.72 -29.28
C GLY A 249 11.12 -6.78 -28.66
N VAL A 250 10.27 -7.26 -27.76
CA VAL A 250 9.25 -6.46 -27.06
C VAL A 250 9.76 -6.06 -25.68
N ALA A 251 9.73 -4.77 -25.39
CA ALA A 251 10.07 -4.21 -24.09
C ALA A 251 8.86 -4.31 -23.12
N TYR A 252 9.09 -4.82 -21.92
CA TYR A 252 8.07 -5.03 -20.89
C TYR A 252 8.37 -4.21 -19.64
N TYR A 253 7.31 -3.76 -18.97
CA TYR A 253 7.36 -3.28 -17.59
C TYR A 253 7.58 -4.43 -16.59
N PRO A 254 7.90 -4.12 -15.32
CA PRO A 254 7.79 -5.09 -14.24
C PRO A 254 6.36 -5.66 -14.15
N SER A 255 6.23 -6.93 -13.78
CA SER A 255 4.92 -7.62 -13.73
C SER A 255 3.82 -6.86 -12.95
N PRO A 256 4.05 -6.35 -11.72
CA PRO A 256 3.02 -5.60 -10.98
C PRO A 256 2.42 -4.42 -11.74
N THR A 257 3.19 -3.79 -12.64
CA THR A 257 2.76 -2.64 -13.44
C THR A 257 1.56 -2.96 -14.33
N TYR A 258 1.44 -4.20 -14.81
CA TYR A 258 0.32 -4.60 -15.66
C TYR A 258 -1.02 -4.65 -14.90
N VAL A 259 -1.00 -4.93 -13.60
CA VAL A 259 -2.22 -4.83 -12.75
C VAL A 259 -2.67 -3.37 -12.67
N ALA A 260 -1.75 -2.45 -12.33
CA ALA A 260 -2.07 -1.02 -12.29
C ALA A 260 -2.50 -0.48 -13.67
N LYS A 261 -1.88 -0.95 -14.75
CA LYS A 261 -2.21 -0.55 -16.12
C LYS A 261 -3.64 -0.98 -16.49
N GLY A 262 -3.98 -2.25 -16.30
CA GLY A 262 -5.31 -2.78 -16.61
C GLY A 262 -6.42 -2.10 -15.82
N LEU A 263 -6.14 -1.75 -14.55
CA LEU A 263 -7.05 -0.98 -13.71
C LEU A 263 -7.33 0.41 -14.29
N LEU A 264 -6.28 1.14 -14.68
CA LEU A 264 -6.43 2.49 -15.23
C LEU A 264 -7.06 2.51 -16.62
N ASP A 265 -6.68 1.56 -17.49
CA ASP A 265 -7.31 1.38 -18.80
C ASP A 265 -8.82 1.11 -18.64
N GLU A 266 -9.22 0.30 -17.64
CA GLU A 266 -10.64 0.04 -17.34
C GLU A 266 -11.37 1.29 -16.84
N ILE A 267 -10.79 2.02 -15.89
CA ILE A 267 -11.38 3.27 -15.36
C ILE A 267 -11.60 4.28 -16.50
N ALA A 268 -10.57 4.49 -17.33
CA ALA A 268 -10.65 5.42 -18.46
C ALA A 268 -11.71 4.98 -19.47
N ARG A 269 -11.69 3.70 -19.87
CA ARG A 269 -12.61 3.13 -20.88
C ARG A 269 -14.07 3.13 -20.44
N LYS A 270 -14.33 2.98 -19.14
CA LYS A 270 -15.69 2.93 -18.58
C LYS A 270 -16.13 4.23 -17.90
N HIS A 271 -15.29 5.27 -17.92
CA HIS A 271 -15.51 6.53 -17.23
C HIS A 271 -15.88 6.34 -15.75
N LEU A 272 -15.20 5.43 -15.06
CA LEU A 272 -15.44 5.17 -13.64
C LEU A 272 -14.97 6.39 -12.82
N ARG A 273 -15.67 6.68 -11.72
CA ARG A 273 -15.38 7.86 -10.87
C ARG A 273 -14.18 7.68 -9.93
N VAL A 274 -13.73 6.43 -9.77
CA VAL A 274 -12.62 6.02 -8.92
C VAL A 274 -11.34 6.78 -9.28
N LYS A 275 -10.59 7.22 -8.27
CA LYS A 275 -9.30 7.91 -8.42
C LYS A 275 -8.15 7.00 -8.05
N VAL A 276 -6.98 7.27 -8.61
CA VAL A 276 -5.76 6.49 -8.38
C VAL A 276 -4.63 7.41 -7.95
N VAL A 277 -3.90 7.00 -6.91
CA VAL A 277 -2.67 7.68 -6.46
C VAL A 277 -1.50 6.71 -6.61
N THR A 278 -0.44 7.12 -7.31
CA THR A 278 0.83 6.37 -7.38
C THR A 278 1.81 6.84 -6.31
N GLY A 279 2.11 5.96 -5.36
CA GLY A 279 2.83 6.20 -4.11
C GLY A 279 4.31 6.50 -4.25
N GLY A 280 4.93 6.10 -5.35
CA GLY A 280 6.32 6.46 -5.65
C GLY A 280 7.38 5.60 -4.97
N GLU A 281 7.04 4.52 -4.26
CA GLU A 281 8.03 3.63 -3.64
C GLU A 281 9.09 3.14 -4.64
N GLY A 282 8.64 2.55 -5.74
CA GLY A 282 9.56 2.01 -6.75
C GLY A 282 10.25 3.06 -7.61
N SER A 283 9.77 4.31 -7.64
CA SER A 283 10.23 5.35 -8.58
C SER A 283 10.99 6.49 -7.92
N LEU A 284 10.45 7.02 -6.83
CA LEU A 284 11.08 8.06 -6.02
C LEU A 284 12.03 7.41 -5.01
N GLY A 285 11.57 6.35 -4.35
CA GLY A 285 12.32 5.67 -3.31
C GLY A 285 12.20 6.34 -1.94
N TYR A 286 12.70 5.66 -0.92
CA TYR A 286 12.57 6.09 0.47
C TYR A 286 13.66 7.06 0.95
N CYS A 287 14.84 7.03 0.34
CA CYS A 287 16.04 7.70 0.83
C CYS A 287 16.83 8.32 -0.31
N HIS A 288 17.47 9.46 -0.03
CA HIS A 288 18.33 10.18 -0.96
C HIS A 288 19.59 10.64 -0.25
N GLU A 289 20.73 10.63 -0.96
CA GLU A 289 22.02 10.98 -0.35
C GLU A 289 22.00 12.43 0.12
N THR A 290 21.45 13.32 -0.69
CA THR A 290 21.40 14.77 -0.43
C THR A 290 20.04 15.36 -0.84
N LEU A 291 19.70 16.54 -0.31
CA LEU A 291 18.47 17.25 -0.68
C LEU A 291 18.45 17.64 -2.18
N PRO A 292 19.55 18.08 -2.81
CA PRO A 292 19.60 18.29 -4.26
C PRO A 292 19.36 17.03 -5.09
N GLU A 293 19.85 15.87 -4.64
CA GLU A 293 19.56 14.58 -5.30
C GLU A 293 18.07 14.25 -5.19
N PHE A 294 17.46 14.45 -4.02
CA PHE A 294 16.03 14.22 -3.84
C PHE A 294 15.19 15.11 -4.78
N ARG A 295 15.53 16.40 -4.87
CA ARG A 295 14.91 17.33 -5.84
C ARG A 295 15.05 16.82 -7.28
N SER A 296 16.24 16.33 -7.64
CA SER A 296 16.49 15.79 -8.98
C SER A 296 15.67 14.52 -9.24
N ALA A 297 15.50 13.65 -8.24
CA ALA A 297 14.67 12.46 -8.34
C ALA A 297 13.18 12.80 -8.53
N ILE A 298 12.67 13.83 -7.83
CA ILE A 298 11.32 14.35 -8.04
C ILE A 298 11.15 14.84 -9.48
N LEU A 299 12.03 15.71 -9.96
CA LEU A 299 11.95 16.26 -11.33
C LEU A 299 12.04 15.16 -12.40
N LYS A 300 12.96 14.21 -12.21
CA LYS A 300 13.10 13.06 -13.11
C LYS A 300 11.82 12.23 -13.15
N ARG A 301 11.24 11.90 -11.99
CA ARG A 301 9.99 11.14 -11.91
C ARG A 301 8.84 11.86 -12.62
N HIS A 302 8.73 13.18 -12.45
CA HIS A 302 7.72 13.97 -13.16
C HIS A 302 7.88 13.84 -14.69
N ALA A 303 9.11 13.95 -15.20
CA ALA A 303 9.39 13.80 -16.63
C ALA A 303 9.08 12.38 -17.14
N GLU A 304 9.46 11.34 -16.38
CA GLU A 304 9.18 9.95 -16.76
C GLU A 304 7.68 9.61 -16.74
N MET A 305 6.91 10.28 -15.88
CA MET A 305 5.48 10.05 -15.71
C MET A 305 4.60 10.96 -16.58
N GLU A 306 5.14 11.97 -17.25
CA GLU A 306 4.37 13.02 -17.96
C GLU A 306 3.35 12.42 -18.95
N THR A 307 3.82 11.60 -19.90
CA THR A 307 2.97 10.94 -20.90
C THR A 307 1.89 10.07 -20.24
N PHE A 308 2.23 9.42 -19.13
CA PHE A 308 1.32 8.55 -18.41
C PHE A 308 0.23 9.34 -17.68
N ILE A 309 0.58 10.46 -17.03
CA ILE A 309 -0.38 11.35 -16.37
C ILE A 309 -1.33 11.96 -17.39
N GLU A 310 -0.83 12.39 -18.56
CA GLU A 310 -1.71 12.95 -19.60
C GLU A 310 -2.65 11.89 -20.18
N LYS A 311 -2.18 10.65 -20.39
CA LYS A 311 -3.06 9.54 -20.84
C LYS A 311 -4.24 9.30 -19.89
N TYR A 312 -4.02 9.40 -18.59
CA TYR A 312 -5.03 9.15 -17.55
C TYR A 312 -5.43 10.42 -16.80
N LYS A 313 -5.47 11.55 -17.51
CA LYS A 313 -5.76 12.86 -16.94
C LYS A 313 -7.07 12.87 -16.16
N GLY A 314 -7.01 13.36 -14.93
CA GLY A 314 -8.16 13.39 -14.02
C GLY A 314 -8.52 12.05 -13.38
N ILE A 315 -7.80 10.96 -13.68
CA ILE A 315 -7.96 9.65 -13.02
C ILE A 315 -6.82 9.41 -12.04
N VAL A 316 -5.58 9.72 -12.44
CA VAL A 316 -4.38 9.43 -11.67
C VAL A 316 -3.65 10.69 -11.20
N GLU A 317 -3.11 10.63 -9.99
CA GLU A 317 -2.23 11.64 -9.40
C GLU A 317 -0.98 10.96 -8.80
N MET A 318 0.11 11.72 -8.66
CA MET A 318 1.34 11.23 -8.03
C MET A 318 1.40 11.62 -6.55
N ALA A 319 1.90 10.72 -5.72
CA ALA A 319 2.24 11.00 -4.33
C ALA A 319 3.76 10.96 -4.09
N GLY A 320 4.22 11.74 -3.11
CA GLY A 320 5.56 11.65 -2.55
C GLY A 320 5.68 10.53 -1.51
N THR A 321 6.88 9.99 -1.35
CA THR A 321 7.22 9.04 -0.28
C THR A 321 8.61 9.30 0.27
N LEU A 322 8.80 9.04 1.56
CA LEU A 322 10.07 9.02 2.27
C LEU A 322 10.01 8.01 3.41
N THR A 323 11.16 7.50 3.84
CA THR A 323 11.32 6.91 5.17
C THR A 323 12.03 7.91 6.08
N LEU A 324 11.82 7.79 7.39
CA LEU A 324 12.50 8.61 8.38
C LEU A 324 13.33 7.72 9.32
N TRP A 325 14.38 8.30 9.91
CA TRP A 325 15.14 7.65 10.97
C TRP A 325 15.44 8.60 12.12
N SER A 326 15.55 8.08 13.34
CA SER A 326 15.79 8.91 14.52
C SER A 326 17.21 9.49 14.48
N ASP A 327 18.19 8.60 14.46
CA ASP A 327 19.62 8.89 14.43
C ASP A 327 20.30 7.81 13.58
N ARG A 328 21.31 8.20 12.80
CA ARG A 328 22.01 7.30 11.87
C ARG A 328 22.58 6.06 12.56
N SER A 329 23.09 6.23 13.78
CA SER A 329 23.63 5.16 14.62
C SER A 329 22.59 4.14 15.08
N ALA A 330 21.30 4.51 15.07
CA ALA A 330 20.18 3.64 15.44
C ALA A 330 19.57 2.91 14.22
N THR A 331 20.05 3.18 13.00
CA THR A 331 19.52 2.52 11.80
C THR A 331 19.97 1.06 11.71
N GLY A 332 19.03 0.19 11.33
CA GLY A 332 19.23 -1.23 11.09
C GLY A 332 18.77 -1.64 9.68
N GLY A 333 18.79 -2.94 9.43
CA GLY A 333 18.24 -3.57 8.22
C GLY A 333 18.55 -2.81 6.93
N TRP A 334 17.52 -2.64 6.10
CA TRP A 334 17.65 -2.00 4.78
C TRP A 334 17.93 -0.49 4.85
N VAL A 335 17.56 0.19 5.95
CA VAL A 335 17.85 1.62 6.16
C VAL A 335 19.35 1.86 6.37
N ASN A 336 20.10 0.83 6.77
CA ASN A 336 21.57 0.87 6.87
C ASN A 336 22.29 0.40 5.60
N GLU A 337 21.58 0.30 4.46
CA GLU A 337 22.11 -0.13 3.17
C GLU A 337 21.89 0.93 2.07
N GLY A 338 22.57 0.76 0.92
CA GLY A 338 22.37 1.58 -0.28
C GLY A 338 22.40 3.10 -0.06
N THR A 339 21.48 3.82 -0.71
CA THR A 339 21.36 5.28 -0.63
C THR A 339 20.95 5.75 0.77
N CYS A 340 20.14 4.97 1.50
CA CYS A 340 19.84 5.28 2.90
C CYS A 340 21.13 5.33 3.73
N LYS A 341 22.09 4.42 3.44
CA LYS A 341 23.36 4.38 4.14
C LYS A 341 24.20 5.63 3.96
N THR A 342 24.22 6.14 2.73
CA THR A 342 25.06 7.27 2.34
C THR A 342 24.42 8.62 2.59
N ALA A 343 23.12 8.67 2.92
CA ALA A 343 22.39 9.88 3.29
C ALA A 343 23.15 10.79 4.26
N THR A 344 23.26 12.07 3.88
CA THR A 344 23.94 13.09 4.67
C THR A 344 23.14 13.46 5.91
N ALA A 345 21.81 13.44 5.85
CA ALA A 345 20.94 13.61 7.00
C ALA A 345 21.21 12.51 8.03
N ARG A 346 21.70 12.89 9.21
CA ARG A 346 22.06 11.98 10.29
C ARG A 346 20.97 11.84 11.35
N THR A 347 20.04 12.77 11.41
CA THR A 347 18.97 12.83 12.41
C THR A 347 17.63 13.07 11.75
N VAL A 348 16.54 12.82 12.47
CA VAL A 348 15.18 13.16 11.98
C VAL A 348 15.03 14.66 11.73
N GLU A 349 15.67 15.53 12.51
CA GLU A 349 15.63 16.98 12.32
C GLU A 349 16.27 17.40 10.98
N GLU A 350 17.36 16.75 10.58
CA GLU A 350 18.03 16.99 9.30
C GLU A 350 17.22 16.46 8.09
N LEU A 351 16.21 15.62 8.32
CA LEU A 351 15.25 15.20 7.30
C LEU A 351 14.09 16.19 7.12
N GLN A 352 13.94 17.21 7.99
CA GLN A 352 12.88 18.21 7.85
C GLN A 352 12.85 18.89 6.48
N PRO A 353 13.99 19.34 5.88
CA PRO A 353 13.98 19.94 4.55
C PRO A 353 13.55 18.98 3.44
N TYR A 354 13.76 17.67 3.61
CA TYR A 354 13.28 16.66 2.67
C TYR A 354 11.75 16.54 2.75
N LEU A 355 11.19 16.50 3.97
CA LEU A 355 9.75 16.50 4.17
C LEU A 355 9.08 17.75 3.56
N GLU A 356 9.65 18.93 3.81
CA GLU A 356 9.19 20.20 3.23
C GLU A 356 9.19 20.16 1.70
N LEU A 357 10.30 19.70 1.08
CA LEU A 357 10.41 19.57 -0.37
C LEU A 357 9.39 18.57 -0.94
N MET A 358 9.23 17.41 -0.31
CA MET A 358 8.28 16.38 -0.74
C MET A 358 6.85 16.92 -0.72
N MET A 359 6.43 17.50 0.41
CA MET A 359 5.07 18.00 0.60
C MET A 359 4.76 19.19 -0.32
N ASN A 360 5.74 20.04 -0.63
CA ASN A 360 5.57 21.09 -1.65
C ASN A 360 5.44 20.56 -3.08
N SER A 361 6.02 19.39 -3.36
CA SER A 361 6.05 18.83 -4.72
C SER A 361 4.81 17.98 -5.03
N TYR A 362 4.17 17.41 -4.01
CA TYR A 362 3.03 16.51 -4.17
C TYR A 362 1.88 16.86 -3.24
N ARG A 363 0.66 16.82 -3.78
CA ARG A 363 -0.57 16.95 -3.00
C ARG A 363 -0.78 15.78 -2.04
N TYR A 364 -0.45 14.56 -2.47
CA TYR A 364 -0.55 13.36 -1.65
C TYR A 364 0.86 12.93 -1.22
N ASN A 365 1.01 12.55 0.04
CA ASN A 365 2.29 12.14 0.59
C ASN A 365 2.09 10.99 1.56
N TRP A 366 3.08 10.13 1.66
CA TRP A 366 3.11 9.14 2.73
C TRP A 366 4.52 8.95 3.26
N ILE A 367 4.60 8.50 4.51
CA ILE A 367 5.87 8.20 5.16
C ILE A 367 5.86 6.75 5.57
N TYR A 368 6.92 6.03 5.22
CA TYR A 368 7.13 4.68 5.69
C TYR A 368 7.74 4.71 7.10
N GLY A 369 6.94 4.35 8.10
CA GLY A 369 7.35 4.23 9.50
C GLY A 369 8.07 2.91 9.76
N SER A 370 9.37 2.85 9.45
CA SER A 370 10.16 1.62 9.58
C SER A 370 10.84 1.48 10.93
N SER A 371 10.74 0.29 11.54
CA SER A 371 11.55 -0.07 12.72
C SER A 371 13.06 -0.07 12.41
N ASP A 372 13.45 -0.29 11.16
CA ASP A 372 14.85 -0.21 10.72
C ASP A 372 15.38 1.23 10.74
N GLY A 373 14.51 2.23 10.67
CA GLY A 373 14.85 3.63 10.94
C GLY A 373 14.81 3.99 12.42
N ASN A 374 14.51 3.04 13.31
CA ASN A 374 14.08 3.30 14.67
C ASN A 374 12.87 4.26 14.74
N TYR A 375 12.02 4.27 13.70
CA TYR A 375 10.79 5.05 13.70
C TYR A 375 9.63 4.19 14.22
N LEU A 376 9.53 4.11 15.54
CA LEU A 376 8.42 3.44 16.23
C LEU A 376 7.23 4.41 16.39
N ALA A 377 6.45 4.59 15.33
CA ALA A 377 5.41 5.64 15.24
C ALA A 377 4.31 5.58 16.31
N PHE A 378 4.16 4.46 17.01
CA PHE A 378 3.20 4.32 18.12
C PHE A 378 3.85 4.28 19.51
N SER A 379 5.18 4.39 19.60
CA SER A 379 5.90 4.44 20.87
C SER A 379 5.83 5.86 21.43
N PRO A 380 5.29 6.08 22.65
CA PRO A 380 5.24 7.42 23.25
C PRO A 380 6.62 7.99 23.56
N GLN A 381 7.67 7.18 23.58
CA GLN A 381 9.05 7.62 23.76
C GLN A 381 9.67 8.13 22.46
N ASN A 382 9.36 7.51 21.31
CA ASN A 382 10.00 7.83 20.04
C ASN A 382 9.14 8.76 19.16
N ALA A 383 7.84 8.48 19.07
CA ALA A 383 6.93 9.17 18.16
C ALA A 383 6.93 10.70 18.32
N PRO A 384 6.94 11.30 19.54
CA PRO A 384 6.89 12.76 19.68
C PRO A 384 8.00 13.52 18.96
N ARG A 385 9.21 12.95 18.84
CA ARG A 385 10.33 13.59 18.13
C ARG A 385 10.07 13.66 16.62
N PHE A 386 9.60 12.56 16.03
CA PHE A 386 9.21 12.52 14.61
C PHE A 386 7.99 13.41 14.36
N ASP A 387 6.97 13.32 15.20
CA ASP A 387 5.75 14.12 15.11
C ASP A 387 6.05 15.62 15.13
N ALA A 388 6.99 16.06 15.98
CA ALA A 388 7.42 17.45 16.04
C ALA A 388 8.10 17.92 14.74
N VAL A 389 8.96 17.08 14.14
CA VAL A 389 9.64 17.41 12.86
C VAL A 389 8.62 17.47 11.71
N ILE A 390 7.77 16.46 11.59
CA ILE A 390 6.76 16.38 10.53
C ILE A 390 5.74 17.53 10.68
N GLY A 391 5.32 17.84 11.90
CA GLY A 391 4.43 18.97 12.18
C GLY A 391 5.03 20.30 11.74
N ARG A 392 6.30 20.57 12.05
CA ARG A 392 6.99 21.78 11.58
C ARG A 392 7.10 21.86 10.06
N ALA A 393 7.39 20.73 9.39
CA ALA A 393 7.43 20.67 7.94
C ALA A 393 6.06 21.02 7.32
N LYS A 394 4.97 20.41 7.82
CA LYS A 394 3.60 20.71 7.36
C LYS A 394 3.25 22.20 7.56
N THR A 395 3.54 22.77 8.73
CA THR A 395 3.26 24.18 9.00
C THR A 395 3.98 25.11 8.02
N ARG A 396 5.27 24.88 7.76
CA ARG A 396 6.05 25.74 6.83
C ARG A 396 5.55 25.69 5.39
N VAL A 397 5.15 24.50 4.94
CA VAL A 397 4.53 24.28 3.62
C VAL A 397 3.21 25.04 3.53
N HIS A 398 2.35 24.95 4.53
CA HIS A 398 1.06 25.66 4.56
C HIS A 398 1.23 27.19 4.62
N ASP A 399 2.19 27.69 5.38
CA ASP A 399 2.39 29.14 5.54
C ASP A 399 3.13 29.78 4.33
N GLY A 400 3.58 28.98 3.36
CA GLY A 400 4.35 29.46 2.21
C GLY A 400 5.69 30.08 2.60
N THR A 401 6.24 29.72 3.76
CA THR A 401 7.45 30.33 4.35
C THR A 401 8.75 29.77 3.78
N LEU A 402 8.67 28.91 2.76
CA LEU A 402 9.80 28.38 2.01
C LEU A 402 10.20 29.39 0.93
N GLN A 403 11.11 30.31 1.29
CA GLN A 403 11.84 31.16 0.35
C GLN A 403 13.06 30.45 -0.23
#